data_AF-A0AAF0S6G9-F1
#
_entry.id   AF-A0AAF0S6G9-F1
#
_cell.length_a   1.000
_cell.length_b   1.000
_cell.length_c   1.000
_cell.angle_alpha   90.00
_cell.angle_beta   90.00
_cell.angle_gamma   90.00
#
_symmetry.space_group_name_H-M   'P 1'
#
loop_
_entity.id
_entity.type
_entity.pdbx_description
1 polymer ?
#
loop_
_entity_poly.entity_id
_entity_poly.type
_entity_poly.pdbx_seq_one_letter_code
_entity_poly.pdbx_strand_id
1 'polypeptide(L)'
;MKTKAFAIMAAFMMLAVAGIAVVGVSDDSDATTTGSVKVYYYNENSSQWASATTIAYNLYIAVDNVDSTLGYTITTDNSSWKSGYNPDKDYGLITAVNNSANFKIYAYNNADEAWNDITNYPLGWFRPYADYAAVNVDGHYAAYANVAIVTQDGQGAYHDYTTITGMIGLTEVQGDSDFLCSFFLADETNRVNIPAGTQVKVFNGTTYEYQTITTQDIRNGITVYGYGSDAYLALLDAVGASLSGQMTAYIAHTGYYTYYSWMNSLFGIGTTSTTESGITTYYYWESLDPNAVLPGDEYLQWTLGYYSPMHFDSNQVLNEFWVIYTFS
;
A
#
# COMPACT_ATOMS: atom_id res chain seq x y z
N MET A 1 33.19 -22.54 -24.80
CA MET A 1 32.64 -23.86 -24.41
C MET A 1 32.75 -23.99 -22.89
N LYS A 2 31.69 -24.53 -22.27
CA LYS A 2 31.50 -24.86 -20.84
C LYS A 2 32.72 -25.62 -20.27
N THR A 3 33.02 -25.61 -18.97
CA THR A 3 32.31 -26.40 -17.94
C THR A 3 32.71 -25.99 -16.51
N LYS A 4 31.71 -25.99 -15.62
CA LYS A 4 31.75 -25.76 -14.17
C LYS A 4 32.42 -26.92 -13.41
N ALA A 5 32.97 -26.66 -12.21
CA ALA A 5 33.03 -27.64 -11.13
C ALA A 5 33.01 -26.94 -9.75
N PHE A 6 31.96 -27.22 -8.98
CA PHE A 6 31.77 -26.90 -7.56
C PHE A 6 32.58 -27.86 -6.67
N ALA A 7 33.05 -27.41 -5.51
CA ALA A 7 33.12 -28.23 -4.30
C ALA A 7 33.22 -27.36 -3.03
N ILE A 8 32.26 -27.58 -2.13
CA ILE A 8 32.08 -27.02 -0.80
C ILE A 8 32.84 -27.92 0.22
N MET A 9 33.40 -27.35 1.30
CA MET A 9 33.04 -27.63 2.71
C MET A 9 34.21 -27.57 3.73
N ALA A 10 34.02 -26.68 4.72
CA ALA A 10 34.33 -26.75 6.14
C ALA A 10 35.78 -26.93 6.67
N ALA A 11 36.21 -25.97 7.49
CA ALA A 11 36.96 -26.23 8.72
C ALA A 11 36.61 -25.19 9.80
N PHE A 12 36.00 -25.68 10.88
CA PHE A 12 35.81 -25.01 12.17
C PHE A 12 37.14 -24.87 12.94
N MET A 13 37.30 -23.79 13.71
CA MET A 13 37.83 -23.72 15.09
C MET A 13 37.97 -22.22 15.46
N MET A 14 37.08 -21.61 16.23
CA MET A 14 36.88 -21.64 17.71
C MET A 14 37.49 -20.43 18.45
N LEU A 15 36.59 -19.69 19.12
CA LEU A 15 36.69 -18.93 20.38
C LEU A 15 37.77 -17.85 20.58
N ALA A 16 37.33 -16.60 20.83
CA ALA A 16 37.41 -15.97 22.15
C ALA A 16 36.58 -14.67 22.23
N VAL A 17 35.82 -14.58 23.31
CA VAL A 17 34.88 -13.53 23.77
C VAL A 17 35.59 -12.20 24.08
N ALA A 18 34.97 -11.06 23.74
CA ALA A 18 34.67 -9.93 24.65
C ALA A 18 34.54 -8.60 23.89
N GLY A 19 33.39 -7.93 24.07
CA GLY A 19 33.17 -6.55 23.62
C GLY A 19 32.09 -6.42 22.57
N ILE A 20 30.82 -6.54 22.98
CA ILE A 20 29.70 -6.03 22.17
C ILE A 20 29.82 -4.51 22.20
N ALA A 21 30.63 -3.98 21.29
CA ALA A 21 30.42 -2.66 20.74
C ALA A 21 29.47 -2.86 19.56
N VAL A 22 28.24 -2.38 19.70
CA VAL A 22 27.34 -2.21 18.54
C VAL A 22 27.97 -1.12 17.69
N VAL A 23 28.78 -1.55 16.72
CA VAL A 23 29.32 -0.69 15.67
C VAL A 23 28.14 -0.34 14.78
N GLY A 24 27.85 0.96 14.67
CA GLY A 24 26.89 1.47 13.70
C GLY A 24 27.33 1.08 12.30
N VAL A 25 26.49 0.35 11.60
CA VAL A 25 26.58 0.21 10.15
C VAL A 25 25.94 1.43 9.53
N SER A 26 26.79 2.42 9.25
CA SER A 26 26.57 3.38 8.18
C SER A 26 26.87 2.69 6.84
N ASP A 27 26.02 2.97 5.87
CA ASP A 27 26.08 2.63 4.44
C ASP A 27 25.86 1.15 4.08
N ASP A 28 24.59 0.82 3.83
CA ASP A 28 24.23 -0.15 2.78
C ASP A 28 23.47 0.62 1.68
N SER A 29 24.23 1.02 0.67
CA SER A 29 23.74 1.55 -0.61
C SER A 29 23.33 0.38 -1.50
N ASP A 30 22.15 0.52 -2.13
CA ASP A 30 21.66 -0.25 -3.27
C ASP A 30 21.35 -1.75 -3.04
N ALA A 31 20.20 -2.02 -2.40
CA ALA A 31 19.14 -2.90 -2.92
C ALA A 31 17.97 -3.03 -1.93
N THR A 32 16.74 -3.02 -2.46
CA THR A 32 15.44 -3.42 -1.86
C THR A 32 14.80 -2.44 -0.86
N THR A 33 13.93 -1.53 -1.32
CA THR A 33 12.98 -0.85 -0.40
C THR A 33 11.57 -0.81 -0.98
N THR A 34 10.98 -1.99 -1.13
CA THR A 34 9.53 -2.15 -1.07
C THR A 34 9.08 -1.57 0.29
N GLY A 35 8.44 -0.40 0.35
CA GLY A 35 7.82 0.22 1.55
C GLY A 35 8.56 0.06 2.88
N SER A 36 9.29 1.08 3.35
CA SER A 36 9.96 1.03 4.67
C SER A 36 9.23 1.84 5.74
N VAL A 37 9.10 1.27 6.94
CA VAL A 37 8.58 1.95 8.13
C VAL A 37 9.60 1.87 9.25
N LYS A 38 9.79 2.99 9.96
CA LYS A 38 10.56 3.05 11.20
C LYS A 38 9.63 3.09 12.40
N VAL A 39 9.77 2.11 13.28
CA VAL A 39 8.98 1.99 14.51
C VAL A 39 9.85 2.41 15.68
N TYR A 40 9.28 3.20 16.58
CA TYR A 40 9.90 3.67 17.81
C TYR A 40 9.17 3.10 19.02
N TYR A 41 9.94 2.63 20.00
CA TYR A 41 9.42 2.15 21.27
C TYR A 41 10.36 2.57 22.39
N TYR A 42 9.80 3.04 23.50
CA TYR A 42 10.63 3.48 24.63
C TYR A 42 11.17 2.28 25.39
N ASN A 43 12.49 2.12 25.41
CA ASN A 43 13.14 1.04 26.14
C ASN A 43 13.39 1.48 27.58
N GLU A 44 12.57 0.98 28.49
CA GLU A 44 12.66 1.26 29.94
C GLU A 44 14.04 0.94 30.52
N ASN A 45 14.72 -0.10 30.01
CA ASN A 45 16.01 -0.53 30.54
C ASN A 45 17.14 0.47 30.22
N SER A 46 17.09 1.11 29.05
CA SER A 46 18.07 2.12 28.64
C SER A 46 17.61 3.56 28.86
N SER A 47 16.34 3.76 29.27
CA SER A 47 15.71 5.08 29.40
C SER A 47 15.88 5.94 28.12
N GLN A 48 15.72 5.28 26.96
CA GLN A 48 15.92 5.89 25.64
C GLN A 48 14.94 5.29 24.64
N TRP A 49 14.59 6.07 23.62
CA TRP A 49 13.88 5.56 22.45
C TRP A 49 14.75 4.55 21.70
N ALA A 50 14.25 3.33 21.59
CA ALA A 50 14.76 2.34 20.65
C ALA A 50 13.97 2.46 19.33
N SER A 51 14.60 2.09 18.23
CA SER A 51 13.94 2.07 16.93
C SER A 51 14.40 0.91 16.06
N ALA A 52 13.49 0.39 15.25
CA ALA A 52 13.77 -0.60 14.23
C ALA A 52 13.11 -0.17 12.92
N THR A 53 13.80 -0.39 11.80
CA THR A 53 13.24 -0.19 10.46
C THR A 53 12.94 -1.55 9.86
N THR A 54 11.77 -1.68 9.23
CA THR A 54 11.35 -2.91 8.57
C THR A 54 10.67 -2.61 7.26
N ILE A 55 10.72 -3.57 6.35
CA ILE A 55 9.90 -3.56 5.13
C ILE A 55 8.48 -3.93 5.54
N ALA A 56 7.56 -3.01 5.30
CA ALA A 56 6.16 -3.17 5.58
C ALA A 56 5.34 -2.28 4.65
N TYR A 57 4.20 -2.79 4.21
CA TYR A 57 3.29 -2.05 3.35
C TYR A 57 2.31 -1.18 4.14
N ASN A 58 2.26 -1.34 5.46
CA ASN A 58 1.42 -0.55 6.35
C ASN A 58 1.97 -0.51 7.77
N LEU A 59 1.44 0.40 8.59
CA LEU A 59 1.93 0.58 9.96
C LEU A 59 1.65 -0.62 10.88
N TYR A 60 0.54 -1.34 10.68
CA TYR A 60 0.24 -2.52 11.50
C TYR A 60 1.31 -3.61 11.33
N ILE A 61 1.62 -3.97 10.08
CA ILE A 61 2.65 -4.96 9.75
C ILE A 61 4.03 -4.49 10.21
N ALA A 62 4.31 -3.19 10.11
CA ALA A 62 5.57 -2.66 10.61
C ALA A 62 5.71 -2.87 12.12
N VAL A 63 4.66 -2.53 12.87
CA VAL A 63 4.61 -2.67 14.32
C VAL A 63 4.66 -4.13 14.76
N ASP A 64 3.97 -5.03 14.05
CA ASP A 64 3.98 -6.47 14.30
C ASP A 64 5.37 -7.08 14.02
N ASN A 65 5.98 -6.76 12.88
CA ASN A 65 7.27 -7.33 12.45
C ASN A 65 8.44 -7.06 13.41
N VAL A 66 8.40 -5.94 14.15
CA VAL A 66 9.54 -5.48 14.97
C VAL A 66 9.32 -5.64 16.47
N ASP A 67 8.18 -6.21 16.88
CA ASP A 67 7.77 -6.31 18.28
C ASP A 67 8.85 -6.97 19.17
N SER A 68 9.36 -8.11 18.74
CA SER A 68 10.39 -8.91 19.39
C SER A 68 11.75 -8.22 19.36
N THR A 69 12.04 -7.46 18.31
CA THR A 69 13.29 -6.69 18.18
C THR A 69 13.31 -5.51 19.15
N LEU A 70 12.17 -4.86 19.34
CA LEU A 70 12.01 -3.71 20.24
C LEU A 70 11.59 -4.10 21.66
N GLY A 71 11.30 -5.38 21.90
CA GLY A 71 11.00 -5.92 23.22
C GLY A 71 9.61 -5.60 23.75
N TYR A 72 8.62 -5.45 22.85
CA TYR A 72 7.21 -5.36 23.20
C TYR A 72 6.40 -6.48 22.54
N THR A 73 5.16 -6.64 22.97
CA THR A 73 4.14 -7.43 22.26
C THR A 73 2.90 -6.58 22.02
N ILE A 74 2.18 -6.86 20.94
CA ILE A 74 0.88 -6.22 20.65
C ILE A 74 -0.25 -7.23 20.76
N THR A 75 -1.45 -6.74 21.01
CA THR A 75 -2.70 -7.50 20.91
C THR A 75 -3.63 -6.76 19.96
N THR A 76 -4.25 -7.50 19.04
CA THR A 76 -5.28 -7.01 18.12
C THR A 76 -6.38 -8.05 18.01
N ASP A 77 -7.62 -7.59 17.88
CA ASP A 77 -8.78 -8.45 17.63
C ASP A 77 -8.98 -8.69 16.12
N ASN A 78 -8.28 -7.93 15.27
CA ASN A 78 -8.49 -7.86 13.82
C ASN A 78 -7.14 -7.84 13.09
N SER A 79 -6.43 -8.97 13.13
CA SER A 79 -5.13 -9.15 12.44
C SER A 79 -5.27 -9.56 10.96
N SER A 80 -6.49 -9.81 10.49
CA SER A 80 -6.75 -10.14 9.09
C SER A 80 -7.11 -8.88 8.32
N TRP A 81 -6.48 -8.67 7.17
CA TRP A 81 -6.85 -7.58 6.26
C TRP A 81 -8.25 -7.78 5.66
N LYS A 82 -8.83 -8.99 5.74
CA LYS A 82 -10.19 -9.29 5.25
C LYS A 82 -11.13 -9.73 6.35
N SER A 83 -12.38 -9.30 6.21
CA SER A 83 -13.56 -9.88 6.86
C SER A 83 -14.56 -10.32 5.76
N GLY A 84 -14.54 -11.61 5.43
CA GLY A 84 -15.28 -12.15 4.28
C GLY A 84 -14.69 -11.68 2.94
N TYR A 85 -15.53 -11.12 2.07
CA TYR A 85 -15.13 -10.58 0.75
C TYR A 85 -14.62 -9.13 0.80
N ASN A 86 -14.63 -8.52 1.98
CA ASN A 86 -14.35 -7.10 2.13
C ASN A 86 -13.09 -6.87 2.97
N PRO A 87 -12.33 -5.77 2.73
CA PRO A 87 -11.31 -5.32 3.66
C PRO A 87 -11.86 -5.15 5.08
N ASP A 88 -11.09 -5.54 6.08
CA ASP A 88 -11.48 -5.34 7.46
C ASP A 88 -11.22 -3.88 7.88
N LYS A 89 -12.31 -3.17 8.22
CA LYS A 89 -12.23 -1.78 8.67
C LYS A 89 -11.41 -1.63 9.95
N ASP A 90 -11.35 -2.67 10.79
CA ASP A 90 -10.63 -2.65 12.06
C ASP A 90 -9.23 -3.28 11.93
N TYR A 91 -8.77 -3.58 10.72
CA TYR A 91 -7.49 -4.23 10.47
C TYR A 91 -6.32 -3.50 11.14
N GLY A 92 -5.66 -4.22 12.04
CA GLY A 92 -4.52 -3.71 12.78
C GLY A 92 -4.85 -2.67 13.84
N LEU A 93 -6.10 -2.63 14.32
CA LEU A 93 -6.43 -1.92 15.55
C LEU A 93 -5.77 -2.61 16.74
N ILE A 94 -4.83 -1.92 17.38
CA ILE A 94 -4.13 -2.43 18.56
C ILE A 94 -4.99 -2.16 19.79
N THR A 95 -5.23 -3.18 20.61
CA THR A 95 -6.05 -3.10 21.83
C THR A 95 -5.20 -3.14 23.10
N ALA A 96 -3.98 -3.70 23.02
CA ALA A 96 -3.02 -3.67 24.10
C ALA A 96 -1.58 -3.74 23.61
N VAL A 97 -0.66 -3.18 24.40
CA VAL A 97 0.79 -3.36 24.28
C VAL A 97 1.30 -3.96 25.58
N ASN A 98 2.06 -5.05 25.53
CA ASN A 98 2.52 -5.80 26.72
C ASN A 98 1.38 -6.16 27.68
N ASN A 99 0.22 -6.57 27.14
CA ASN A 99 -1.01 -6.85 27.90
C ASN A 99 -1.61 -5.65 28.67
N SER A 100 -1.23 -4.42 28.32
CA SER A 100 -1.77 -3.19 28.89
C SER A 100 -2.51 -2.37 27.85
N ALA A 101 -3.68 -1.85 28.21
CA ALA A 101 -4.42 -0.88 27.41
C ALA A 101 -3.90 0.57 27.55
N ASN A 102 -2.93 0.80 28.45
CA ASN A 102 -2.34 2.12 28.68
C ASN A 102 -1.16 2.36 27.74
N PHE A 103 -1.48 2.65 26.49
CA PHE A 103 -0.51 3.03 25.47
C PHE A 103 -1.09 4.13 24.58
N LYS A 104 -0.21 4.77 23.85
CA LYS A 104 -0.52 5.70 22.77
C LYS A 104 0.27 5.33 21.54
N ILE A 105 -0.30 5.59 20.38
CA ILE A 105 0.37 5.41 19.09
C ILE A 105 0.36 6.75 18.37
N TYR A 106 1.55 7.21 17.99
CA TYR A 106 1.72 8.41 17.20
C TYR A 106 2.34 8.06 15.86
N ALA A 107 1.92 8.73 14.79
CA ALA A 107 2.60 8.68 13.51
C ALA A 107 3.13 10.05 13.13
N TYR A 108 4.34 10.11 12.59
CA TYR A 108 5.00 11.37 12.26
C TYR A 108 4.63 11.80 10.84
N ASN A 109 3.93 12.92 10.74
CA ASN A 109 3.62 13.56 9.48
C ASN A 109 4.84 14.36 8.99
N ASN A 110 5.46 13.91 7.90
CA ASN A 110 6.58 14.62 7.28
C ASN A 110 6.17 16.00 6.72
N ALA A 111 4.91 16.22 6.35
CA ALA A 111 4.44 17.48 5.79
C ALA A 111 4.28 18.57 6.86
N ASP A 112 3.76 18.20 8.04
CA ASP A 112 3.52 19.12 9.15
C ASP A 112 4.67 19.14 10.17
N GLU A 113 5.69 18.30 9.95
CA GLU A 113 6.81 18.02 10.88
C GLU A 113 6.34 17.69 12.31
N ALA A 114 5.21 17.00 12.44
CA ALA A 114 4.51 16.79 13.70
C ALA A 114 4.05 15.34 13.91
N TRP A 115 3.96 14.93 15.17
CA TRP A 115 3.41 13.64 15.57
C TRP A 115 1.89 13.75 15.76
N ASN A 116 1.13 12.88 15.09
CA ASN A 116 -0.32 12.79 15.18
C ASN A 116 -0.72 11.60 16.04
N ASP A 117 -1.60 11.79 17.02
CA ASP A 117 -2.19 10.69 17.81
C ASP A 117 -3.12 9.89 16.89
N ILE A 118 -2.75 8.63 16.63
CA ILE A 118 -3.52 7.67 15.84
C ILE A 118 -3.88 6.42 16.67
N THR A 119 -3.85 6.51 18.00
CA THR A 119 -4.03 5.37 18.92
C THR A 119 -5.32 4.58 18.66
N ASN A 120 -6.41 5.29 18.36
CA ASN A 120 -7.74 4.68 18.19
C ASN A 120 -8.04 4.33 16.72
N TYR A 121 -7.04 4.36 15.85
CA TYR A 121 -7.22 4.09 14.43
C TYR A 121 -6.61 2.74 14.05
N PRO A 122 -7.26 2.02 13.12
CA PRO A 122 -6.74 0.76 12.59
C PRO A 122 -5.45 1.02 11.78
N LEU A 123 -4.31 0.56 12.31
CA LEU A 123 -2.99 0.88 11.74
C LEU A 123 -2.78 0.32 10.33
N GLY A 124 -3.58 -0.67 9.96
CA GLY A 124 -3.60 -1.27 8.65
C GLY A 124 -4.10 -0.36 7.54
N TRP A 125 -4.53 0.87 7.81
CA TRP A 125 -4.95 1.86 6.80
C TRP A 125 -3.94 2.97 6.54
N PHE A 126 -2.84 3.00 7.29
CA PHE A 126 -1.75 3.95 7.10
C PHE A 126 -0.59 3.29 6.34
N ARG A 127 -0.01 4.01 5.37
CA ARG A 127 0.90 3.48 4.36
C ARG A 127 2.21 4.27 4.31
N PRO A 128 3.37 3.65 4.06
CA PRO A 128 4.65 4.35 3.97
C PRO A 128 5.00 4.88 2.59
N TYR A 129 4.02 5.17 1.74
CA TYR A 129 4.26 5.56 0.34
C TYR A 129 3.88 7.02 0.07
N ALA A 130 4.65 7.69 -0.77
CA ALA A 130 4.48 9.12 -1.08
C ALA A 130 3.19 9.42 -1.86
N ASP A 131 2.73 8.48 -2.69
CA ASP A 131 1.47 8.59 -3.45
C ASP A 131 0.20 8.52 -2.58
N TYR A 132 0.34 8.13 -1.30
CA TYR A 132 -0.72 8.23 -0.29
C TYR A 132 -0.78 9.61 0.41
N ALA A 133 0.13 10.54 0.13
CA ALA A 133 0.21 11.82 0.85
C ALA A 133 -1.05 12.70 0.70
N ALA A 134 -1.79 12.55 -0.41
CA ALA A 134 -3.05 13.26 -0.64
C ALA A 134 -4.29 12.50 -0.12
N VAL A 135 -4.11 11.27 0.38
CA VAL A 135 -5.19 10.41 0.84
C VAL A 135 -5.48 10.69 2.30
N ASN A 136 -6.77 10.73 2.64
CA ASN A 136 -7.22 10.96 4.01
C ASN A 136 -7.93 9.72 4.59
N VAL A 137 -7.62 9.40 5.85
CA VAL A 137 -8.27 8.39 6.69
C VAL A 137 -8.88 9.13 7.88
N ASP A 138 -10.20 9.33 7.86
CA ASP A 138 -10.97 9.93 8.97
C ASP A 138 -10.33 11.18 9.61
N GLY A 139 -9.87 12.11 8.78
CA GLY A 139 -9.28 13.38 9.20
C GLY A 139 -7.75 13.37 9.30
N HIS A 140 -7.10 12.21 9.14
CA HIS A 140 -5.65 12.08 9.12
C HIS A 140 -5.12 11.82 7.71
N TYR A 141 -3.90 12.27 7.40
CA TYR A 141 -3.20 11.79 6.22
C TYR A 141 -3.01 10.28 6.30
N ALA A 142 -3.10 9.58 5.17
CA ALA A 142 -2.87 8.14 5.11
C ALA A 142 -1.38 7.78 5.05
N ALA A 143 -0.53 8.72 4.64
CA ALA A 143 0.89 8.49 4.43
C ALA A 143 1.73 8.73 5.69
N TYR A 144 2.35 7.67 6.20
CA TYR A 144 3.31 7.71 7.31
C TYR A 144 4.38 6.63 7.16
N ALA A 145 5.65 7.02 7.27
CA ALA A 145 6.79 6.08 7.31
C ALA A 145 7.39 5.92 8.71
N ASN A 146 6.82 6.58 9.73
CA ASN A 146 7.33 6.56 11.09
C ASN A 146 6.17 6.44 12.08
N VAL A 147 6.29 5.52 13.03
CA VAL A 147 5.29 5.26 14.07
C VAL A 147 5.95 5.06 15.42
N ALA A 148 5.39 5.64 16.46
CA ALA A 148 5.88 5.53 17.84
C ALA A 148 4.81 4.91 18.73
N ILE A 149 5.20 3.88 19.48
CA ILE A 149 4.38 3.30 20.54
C ILE A 149 4.88 3.84 21.87
N VAL A 150 4.00 4.52 22.59
CA VAL A 150 4.31 5.26 23.81
C VAL A 150 3.57 4.62 24.97
N THR A 151 4.30 4.06 25.92
CA THR A 151 3.75 3.51 27.17
C THR A 151 3.88 4.51 28.30
N GLN A 152 3.19 4.23 29.41
CA GLN A 152 3.36 4.97 30.65
C GLN A 152 4.62 4.51 31.41
N ASP A 153 5.26 5.43 32.11
CA ASP A 153 6.28 5.16 33.10
C ASP A 153 5.69 4.52 34.38
N GLY A 154 6.55 4.18 35.34
CA GLY A 154 6.15 3.61 36.63
C GLY A 154 5.30 4.54 37.52
N GLN A 155 5.08 5.78 37.10
CA GLN A 155 4.31 6.83 37.77
C GLN A 155 3.01 7.16 37.02
N GLY A 156 2.76 6.51 35.88
CA GLY A 156 1.54 6.68 35.07
C GLY A 156 1.60 7.82 34.04
N ALA A 157 2.75 8.45 33.82
CA ALA A 157 2.94 9.48 32.80
C ALA A 157 3.44 8.85 31.49
N TYR A 158 2.95 9.30 30.33
CA TYR A 158 3.45 8.84 29.04
C TYR A 158 4.84 9.40 28.75
N HIS A 159 5.72 8.57 28.18
CA HIS A 159 7.05 9.01 27.74
C HIS A 159 6.98 10.13 26.69
N ASP A 160 7.95 11.04 26.76
CA ASP A 160 8.01 12.19 25.84
C ASP A 160 8.49 11.78 24.45
N TYR A 161 7.53 11.58 23.54
CA TYR A 161 7.76 11.24 22.14
C TYR A 161 8.31 12.41 21.31
N THR A 162 8.27 13.66 21.82
CA THR A 162 8.81 14.82 21.08
C THR A 162 10.35 14.81 20.99
N THR A 163 10.99 13.97 21.80
CA THR A 163 12.45 13.76 21.79
C THR A 163 12.92 12.75 20.73
N ILE A 164 11.99 12.07 20.03
CA ILE A 164 12.34 11.13 18.96
C ILE A 164 13.02 11.87 17.81
N THR A 165 14.09 11.28 17.27
CA THR A 165 14.84 11.82 16.13
C THR A 165 15.10 10.73 15.07
N GLY A 166 15.63 11.15 13.92
CA GLY A 166 16.05 10.25 12.85
C GLY A 166 14.88 9.60 12.10
N MET A 167 13.77 10.32 11.95
CA MET A 167 12.62 9.91 11.14
C MET A 167 13.05 9.72 9.68
N ILE A 168 12.44 8.76 8.99
CA ILE A 168 12.69 8.46 7.58
C ILE A 168 11.65 9.10 6.65
N GLY A 169 12.02 9.31 5.39
CA GLY A 169 11.10 9.75 4.34
C GLY A 169 10.05 8.71 3.99
N LEU A 170 8.98 9.15 3.33
CA LEU A 170 8.05 8.24 2.64
C LEU A 170 8.79 7.55 1.49
N THR A 171 8.35 6.35 1.15
CA THR A 171 8.86 5.58 0.01
C THR A 171 8.36 6.23 -1.28
N GLU A 172 9.30 6.65 -2.13
CA GLU A 172 8.99 7.17 -3.46
C GLU A 172 8.56 6.03 -4.39
N VAL A 173 7.50 6.27 -5.15
CA VAL A 173 6.87 5.27 -6.02
C VAL A 173 7.21 5.53 -7.49
N GLN A 174 7.42 6.80 -7.84
CA GLN A 174 7.62 7.22 -9.22
C GLN A 174 9.00 6.82 -9.73
N GLY A 175 9.04 6.16 -10.89
CA GLY A 175 10.28 5.76 -11.56
C GLY A 175 10.88 4.44 -11.08
N ASP A 176 10.30 3.80 -10.07
CA ASP A 176 10.72 2.51 -9.57
C ASP A 176 9.88 1.39 -10.24
N SER A 177 10.58 0.43 -10.85
CA SER A 177 9.97 -0.68 -11.58
C SER A 177 9.15 -1.61 -10.71
N ASP A 178 9.44 -1.67 -9.41
CA ASP A 178 8.68 -2.50 -8.48
C ASP A 178 7.23 -1.98 -8.35
N PHE A 179 7.00 -0.68 -8.56
CA PHE A 179 5.69 -0.02 -8.48
C PHE A 179 5.04 0.24 -9.85
N LEU A 180 5.62 -0.26 -10.93
CA LEU A 180 5.09 -0.07 -12.27
C LEU A 180 4.03 -1.12 -12.60
N CYS A 181 2.80 -0.68 -12.83
CA CYS A 181 1.71 -1.50 -13.31
C CYS A 181 1.41 -1.22 -14.79
N SER A 182 0.88 -2.24 -15.47
CA SER A 182 0.32 -2.17 -16.81
C SER A 182 -1.16 -2.51 -16.80
N PHE A 183 -1.94 -1.80 -17.60
CA PHE A 183 -3.38 -1.97 -17.71
C PHE A 183 -3.76 -2.08 -19.19
N PHE A 184 -4.44 -3.14 -19.57
CA PHE A 184 -5.09 -3.24 -20.87
C PHE A 184 -6.51 -2.69 -20.77
N LEU A 185 -6.78 -1.61 -21.51
CA LEU A 185 -8.08 -0.93 -21.53
C LEU A 185 -8.76 -1.21 -22.87
N ALA A 186 -9.98 -1.78 -22.84
CA ALA A 186 -10.73 -2.09 -24.05
C ALA A 186 -12.23 -1.82 -23.92
N ASP A 187 -12.85 -1.32 -25.01
CA ASP A 187 -14.31 -1.14 -25.14
C ASP A 187 -14.94 -2.12 -26.13
N GLU A 188 -15.50 -3.21 -25.60
CA GLU A 188 -16.14 -4.25 -26.43
C GLU A 188 -17.51 -3.83 -26.97
N THR A 189 -18.12 -2.80 -26.41
CA THR A 189 -19.52 -2.44 -26.74
C THR A 189 -19.65 -1.15 -27.54
N ASN A 190 -18.51 -0.49 -27.80
CA ASN A 190 -18.40 0.75 -28.56
C ASN A 190 -19.15 1.95 -27.93
N ARG A 191 -19.31 1.95 -26.60
CA ARG A 191 -20.05 2.98 -25.85
C ARG A 191 -19.16 4.04 -25.19
N VAL A 192 -17.86 3.79 -25.05
CA VAL A 192 -16.92 4.77 -24.51
C VAL A 192 -16.80 5.94 -25.47
N ASN A 193 -16.85 7.16 -24.94
CA ASN A 193 -16.54 8.37 -25.70
C ASN A 193 -15.45 9.15 -24.98
N ILE A 194 -14.23 9.11 -25.53
CA ILE A 194 -13.06 9.75 -24.94
C ILE A 194 -13.09 11.26 -25.25
N PRO A 195 -13.04 12.15 -24.24
CA PRO A 195 -12.91 13.58 -24.47
C PRO A 195 -11.69 13.93 -25.32
N ALA A 196 -11.82 14.97 -26.16
CA ALA A 196 -10.69 15.43 -26.97
C ALA A 196 -9.54 15.89 -26.07
N GLY A 197 -8.32 15.45 -26.39
CA GLY A 197 -7.12 15.81 -25.63
C GLY A 197 -6.87 14.95 -24.39
N THR A 198 -7.67 13.91 -24.13
CA THR A 198 -7.36 12.92 -23.09
C THR A 198 -5.99 12.31 -23.35
N GLN A 199 -5.13 12.35 -22.33
CA GLN A 199 -3.80 11.77 -22.36
C GLN A 199 -3.73 10.57 -21.43
N VAL A 200 -3.01 9.53 -21.86
CA VAL A 200 -2.67 8.37 -21.02
C VAL A 200 -1.19 8.06 -21.19
N LYS A 201 -0.58 7.46 -20.17
CA LYS A 201 0.84 7.09 -20.18
C LYS A 201 1.01 5.74 -20.88
N VAL A 202 1.80 5.71 -21.95
CA VAL A 202 2.06 4.53 -22.79
C VAL A 202 3.56 4.29 -22.90
N PHE A 203 3.95 3.06 -23.25
CA PHE A 203 5.34 2.75 -23.57
C PHE A 203 5.58 2.94 -25.08
N ASN A 204 6.46 3.88 -25.45
CA ASN A 204 6.78 4.18 -26.85
C ASN A 204 7.90 3.28 -27.44
N GLY A 205 8.35 2.28 -26.69
CA GLY A 205 9.50 1.42 -27.04
C GLY A 205 10.81 1.81 -26.34
N THR A 206 10.88 2.96 -25.67
CA THR A 206 12.07 3.43 -24.95
C THR A 206 11.73 4.04 -23.60
N THR A 207 10.65 4.81 -23.51
CA THR A 207 10.22 5.56 -22.32
C THR A 207 8.71 5.44 -22.12
N TYR A 208 8.26 5.72 -20.88
CA TYR A 208 6.85 5.89 -20.55
C TYR A 208 6.46 7.36 -20.71
N GLU A 209 5.57 7.66 -21.66
CA GLU A 209 5.22 9.03 -22.03
C GLU A 209 3.71 9.21 -22.17
N TYR A 210 3.23 10.42 -21.93
CA TYR A 210 1.82 10.76 -22.13
C TYR A 210 1.50 10.92 -23.62
N GLN A 211 0.61 10.08 -24.13
CA GLN A 211 0.07 10.13 -25.48
C GLN A 211 -1.40 10.53 -25.44
N THR A 212 -1.80 11.44 -26.33
CA THR A 212 -3.22 11.73 -26.56
C THR A 212 -3.88 10.53 -27.24
N ILE A 213 -4.98 10.06 -26.66
CA ILE A 213 -5.75 8.93 -27.19
C ILE A 213 -7.12 9.39 -27.69
N THR A 214 -7.72 8.53 -28.50
CA THR A 214 -9.04 8.67 -29.10
C THR A 214 -9.94 7.53 -28.65
N THR A 215 -11.25 7.68 -28.89
CA THR A 215 -12.22 6.60 -28.71
C THR A 215 -11.84 5.34 -29.51
N GLN A 216 -11.20 5.49 -30.68
CA GLN A 216 -10.81 4.33 -31.48
C GLN A 216 -9.67 3.53 -30.84
N ASP A 217 -8.77 4.19 -30.09
CA ASP A 217 -7.65 3.52 -29.42
C ASP A 217 -8.16 2.57 -28.33
N ILE A 218 -9.15 3.01 -27.53
CA ILE A 218 -9.79 2.16 -26.52
C ILE A 218 -10.60 1.02 -27.16
N ARG A 219 -11.29 1.26 -28.28
CA ARG A 219 -12.01 0.20 -29.00
C ARG A 219 -11.10 -0.88 -29.59
N ASN A 220 -9.90 -0.49 -30.00
CA ASN A 220 -8.89 -1.42 -30.50
C ASN A 220 -8.18 -2.17 -29.36
N GLY A 221 -8.35 -1.72 -28.12
CA GLY A 221 -7.52 -2.12 -26.99
C GLY A 221 -6.23 -1.33 -26.94
N ILE A 222 -5.92 -0.77 -25.76
CA ILE A 222 -4.67 -0.05 -25.51
C ILE A 222 -4.07 -0.47 -24.18
N THR A 223 -2.76 -0.69 -24.16
CA THR A 223 -2.01 -0.89 -22.91
C THR A 223 -1.48 0.44 -22.41
N VAL A 224 -1.85 0.79 -21.18
CA VAL A 224 -1.34 1.96 -20.46
C VAL A 224 -0.51 1.51 -19.27
N TYR A 225 0.33 2.41 -18.77
CA TYR A 225 1.26 2.12 -17.68
C TYR A 225 1.19 3.22 -16.65
N GLY A 226 1.34 2.87 -15.38
CA GLY A 226 1.45 3.87 -14.32
C GLY A 226 2.14 3.33 -13.09
N TYR A 227 2.68 4.25 -12.30
CA TYR A 227 3.36 3.98 -11.05
C TYR A 227 2.39 4.15 -9.89
N GLY A 228 2.32 3.16 -9.00
CA GLY A 228 1.49 3.21 -7.81
C GLY A 228 1.93 2.18 -6.77
N SER A 229 1.79 2.53 -5.50
CA SER A 229 1.94 1.58 -4.39
C SER A 229 0.77 0.59 -4.31
N ASP A 230 -0.32 0.88 -5.02
CA ASP A 230 -1.38 -0.06 -5.38
C ASP A 230 -1.88 0.18 -6.81
N ALA A 231 -2.71 -0.73 -7.32
CA ALA A 231 -3.15 -0.69 -8.71
C ALA A 231 -4.15 0.45 -9.00
N TYR A 232 -4.86 0.98 -8.00
CA TYR A 232 -5.72 2.15 -8.21
C TYR A 232 -4.88 3.41 -8.40
N LEU A 233 -3.90 3.64 -7.54
CA LEU A 233 -2.97 4.77 -7.68
C LEU A 233 -2.14 4.66 -8.96
N ALA A 234 -1.73 3.44 -9.34
CA ALA A 234 -1.05 3.21 -10.61
C ALA A 234 -1.95 3.52 -11.81
N LEU A 235 -3.22 3.12 -11.78
CA LEU A 235 -4.17 3.45 -12.85
C LEU A 235 -4.46 4.95 -12.89
N LEU A 236 -4.57 5.62 -11.73
CA LEU A 236 -4.74 7.07 -11.63
C LEU A 236 -3.55 7.80 -12.27
N ASP A 237 -2.33 7.35 -12.01
CA ASP A 237 -1.12 7.88 -12.65
C ASP A 237 -1.11 7.63 -14.18
N ALA A 238 -1.60 6.47 -14.61
CA ALA A 238 -1.66 6.09 -16.01
C ALA A 238 -2.65 6.93 -16.84
N VAL A 239 -3.84 7.23 -16.31
CA VAL A 239 -4.95 7.85 -17.07
C VAL A 239 -5.33 9.27 -16.59
N GLY A 240 -4.71 9.72 -15.50
CA GLY A 240 -4.90 11.04 -14.91
C GLY A 240 -6.33 11.31 -14.47
N ALA A 241 -6.80 12.54 -14.67
CA ALA A 241 -8.14 13.01 -14.32
C ALA A 241 -9.28 12.26 -15.04
N SER A 242 -8.95 11.35 -15.96
CA SER A 242 -9.93 10.46 -16.58
C SER A 242 -10.46 9.40 -15.61
N LEU A 243 -9.75 9.14 -14.52
CA LEU A 243 -10.21 8.29 -13.42
C LEU A 243 -10.81 9.16 -12.31
N SER A 244 -12.01 8.79 -11.88
CA SER A 244 -12.63 9.30 -10.66
C SER A 244 -12.89 8.13 -9.73
N GLY A 245 -12.60 8.29 -8.45
CA GLY A 245 -12.82 7.27 -7.45
C GLY A 245 -12.86 7.82 -6.04
N GLN A 246 -12.94 6.92 -5.08
CA GLN A 246 -12.92 7.27 -3.67
C GLN A 246 -11.50 7.64 -3.23
N MET A 247 -11.29 8.93 -2.92
CA MET A 247 -10.01 9.49 -2.46
C MET A 247 -9.89 9.58 -0.93
N THR A 248 -10.97 9.26 -0.20
CA THR A 248 -11.02 9.29 1.26
C THR A 248 -11.38 7.91 1.77
N ALA A 249 -10.55 7.31 2.62
CA ALA A 249 -10.95 6.12 3.37
C ALA A 249 -11.89 6.55 4.50
N TYR A 250 -13.12 6.06 4.50
CA TYR A 250 -14.06 6.25 5.61
C TYR A 250 -14.13 4.95 6.42
N ILE A 251 -13.93 5.03 7.74
CA ILE A 251 -14.28 3.92 8.63
C ILE A 251 -15.81 3.95 8.78
N ALA A 252 -16.53 3.42 7.78
CA ALA A 252 -17.98 3.52 7.76
C ALA A 252 -18.61 2.77 8.94
N HIS A 253 -19.33 3.51 9.79
CA HIS A 253 -20.29 2.95 10.72
C HIS A 253 -21.61 2.68 9.98
N THR A 254 -22.11 1.44 10.13
CA THR A 254 -23.45 0.96 9.77
C THR A 254 -23.88 1.09 8.29
N GLY A 255 -23.79 -0.03 7.55
CA GLY A 255 -24.73 -0.32 6.47
C GLY A 255 -24.11 -0.67 5.12
N TYR A 256 -23.09 0.06 4.67
CA TYR A 256 -22.35 -0.24 3.44
C TYR A 256 -20.92 0.28 3.56
N TYR A 257 -19.98 -0.49 3.03
CA TYR A 257 -18.57 -0.18 3.08
C TYR A 257 -18.18 0.70 1.88
N THR A 258 -17.58 1.85 2.12
CA THR A 258 -16.93 2.64 1.05
C THR A 258 -15.43 2.45 1.23
N TYR A 259 -14.89 1.46 0.53
CA TYR A 259 -13.46 1.16 0.59
C TYR A 259 -12.69 2.11 -0.31
N TYR A 260 -11.63 2.71 0.24
CA TYR A 260 -10.59 3.36 -0.53
C TYR A 260 -10.27 2.57 -1.81
N SER A 261 -10.12 3.29 -2.93
CA SER A 261 -9.86 2.72 -4.26
C SER A 261 -11.03 2.07 -4.99
N TRP A 262 -12.25 2.42 -4.60
CA TRP A 262 -13.39 2.28 -5.50
C TRP A 262 -13.24 3.22 -6.71
N MET A 263 -13.36 2.70 -7.91
CA MET A 263 -13.46 3.51 -9.14
C MET A 263 -14.91 3.92 -9.38
N ASN A 264 -15.20 5.21 -9.30
CA ASN A 264 -16.51 5.75 -9.67
C ASN A 264 -16.70 5.80 -11.18
N SER A 265 -15.71 6.31 -11.91
CA SER A 265 -15.76 6.43 -13.36
C SER A 265 -14.38 6.36 -13.99
N LEU A 266 -14.29 5.78 -15.19
CA LEU A 266 -13.11 5.81 -16.04
C LEU A 266 -13.52 6.32 -17.43
N PHE A 267 -12.84 7.37 -17.88
CA PHE A 267 -13.18 8.14 -19.09
C PHE A 267 -14.64 8.65 -19.10
N GLY A 268 -15.14 9.04 -17.92
CA GLY A 268 -16.47 9.66 -17.79
C GLY A 268 -17.66 8.69 -17.88
N ILE A 269 -17.42 7.41 -18.13
CA ILE A 269 -18.45 6.39 -17.89
C ILE A 269 -18.35 5.99 -16.43
N GLY A 270 -19.46 6.06 -15.69
CA GLY A 270 -19.51 5.69 -14.27
C GLY A 270 -19.94 4.24 -14.06
N THR A 271 -19.88 3.73 -12.83
CA THR A 271 -20.34 2.38 -12.47
C THR A 271 -21.87 2.21 -12.54
N THR A 272 -22.61 3.30 -12.72
CA THR A 272 -24.06 3.33 -12.95
C THR A 272 -24.44 4.47 -13.90
N SER A 273 -25.48 4.28 -14.71
CA SER A 273 -26.18 5.35 -15.42
C SER A 273 -27.68 5.11 -15.33
N THR A 274 -28.42 6.14 -14.95
CA THR A 274 -29.87 6.10 -14.88
C THR A 274 -30.43 6.71 -16.16
N THR A 275 -31.16 5.91 -16.93
CA THR A 275 -31.86 6.40 -18.12
C THR A 275 -33.03 7.31 -17.72
N GLU A 276 -33.50 8.16 -18.64
CA GLU A 276 -34.67 9.05 -18.42
C GLU A 276 -35.96 8.30 -18.04
N SER A 277 -36.03 6.99 -18.30
CA SER A 277 -37.14 6.10 -17.91
C SER A 277 -37.03 5.56 -16.49
N GLY A 278 -36.02 5.95 -15.71
CA GLY A 278 -35.79 5.49 -14.33
C GLY A 278 -35.18 4.09 -14.23
N ILE A 279 -34.74 3.50 -15.33
CA ILE A 279 -34.00 2.23 -15.33
C ILE A 279 -32.53 2.53 -15.08
N THR A 280 -32.00 2.03 -13.96
CA THR A 280 -30.57 2.03 -13.66
C THR A 280 -29.91 0.90 -14.44
N THR A 281 -29.07 1.24 -15.40
CA THR A 281 -28.13 0.30 -16.01
C THR A 281 -26.86 0.31 -15.16
N TYR A 282 -26.42 -0.88 -14.76
CA TYR A 282 -25.15 -1.06 -14.07
C TYR A 282 -24.07 -1.21 -15.13
N TYR A 283 -23.03 -0.40 -15.01
CA TYR A 283 -21.84 -0.47 -15.85
C TYR A 283 -20.76 -0.98 -14.93
N TYR A 284 -20.21 -2.14 -15.21
CA TYR A 284 -19.15 -2.67 -14.37
C TYR A 284 -17.89 -2.78 -15.22
N TRP A 285 -16.78 -2.34 -14.63
CA TRP A 285 -15.46 -2.67 -15.13
C TRP A 285 -15.10 -3.99 -14.47
N GLU A 286 -14.77 -4.97 -15.29
CA GLU A 286 -14.20 -6.20 -14.78
C GLU A 286 -12.70 -6.00 -14.73
N SER A 287 -12.11 -6.17 -13.55
CA SER A 287 -10.67 -6.34 -13.42
C SER A 287 -10.40 -7.83 -13.47
N LEU A 288 -9.65 -8.28 -14.48
CA LEU A 288 -9.40 -9.70 -14.67
C LEU A 288 -7.96 -10.11 -14.35
N ASP A 289 -7.78 -11.32 -13.77
CA ASP A 289 -6.51 -12.04 -13.70
C ASP A 289 -6.24 -12.68 -15.07
N PRO A 290 -5.21 -12.23 -15.82
CA PRO A 290 -4.92 -12.76 -17.16
C PRO A 290 -4.36 -14.21 -17.14
N ASN A 291 -4.03 -14.74 -15.96
CA ASN A 291 -3.58 -16.13 -15.76
C ASN A 291 -4.70 -17.05 -15.25
N ALA A 292 -5.95 -16.60 -15.15
CA ALA A 292 -7.05 -17.43 -14.69
C ALA A 292 -7.19 -18.71 -15.54
N VAL A 293 -7.17 -19.86 -14.86
CA VAL A 293 -7.15 -21.18 -15.51
C VAL A 293 -8.56 -21.77 -15.63
N LEU A 294 -9.51 -21.30 -14.80
CA LEU A 294 -10.87 -21.80 -14.74
C LEU A 294 -11.89 -20.66 -14.99
N PRO A 295 -12.98 -20.93 -15.72
CA PRO A 295 -14.07 -19.97 -15.88
C PRO A 295 -14.62 -19.54 -14.51
N GLY A 296 -14.66 -18.23 -14.25
CA GLY A 296 -15.05 -17.66 -12.95
C GLY A 296 -13.89 -17.33 -12.00
N ASP A 297 -12.67 -17.80 -12.26
CA ASP A 297 -11.44 -17.30 -11.59
C ASP A 297 -10.87 -16.07 -12.30
N GLU A 298 -11.48 -15.65 -13.41
CA GLU A 298 -11.01 -14.53 -14.23
C GLU A 298 -11.12 -13.21 -13.47
N TYR A 299 -11.99 -13.08 -12.48
CA TYR A 299 -12.19 -11.82 -11.75
C TYR A 299 -11.18 -11.66 -10.63
N LEU A 300 -10.57 -10.48 -10.52
CA LEU A 300 -9.86 -10.11 -9.30
C LEU A 300 -10.82 -10.24 -8.11
N GLN A 301 -10.42 -11.01 -7.11
CA GLN A 301 -11.20 -11.22 -5.89
C GLN A 301 -11.29 -9.95 -5.00
N TRP A 302 -10.76 -8.81 -5.48
CA TRP A 302 -10.61 -7.55 -4.74
C TRP A 302 -10.63 -6.34 -5.68
N THR A 303 -10.97 -5.16 -5.13
CA THR A 303 -10.92 -3.86 -5.83
C THR A 303 -9.47 -3.39 -6.07
N LEU A 304 -9.24 -2.50 -7.03
CA LEU A 304 -7.87 -2.14 -7.49
C LEU A 304 -6.94 -1.55 -6.43
N GLY A 305 -7.44 -0.92 -5.36
CA GLY A 305 -6.56 -0.50 -4.25
C GLY A 305 -6.81 -1.25 -2.95
N TYR A 306 -7.28 -2.49 -3.09
CA TYR A 306 -6.86 -3.51 -2.15
C TYR A 306 -5.33 -3.57 -2.16
N TYR A 307 -4.72 -3.68 -0.97
CA TYR A 307 -3.29 -3.98 -0.87
C TYR A 307 -3.00 -5.23 -1.69
N SER A 308 -2.47 -5.04 -2.90
CA SER A 308 -1.91 -6.10 -3.72
C SER A 308 -0.45 -6.17 -3.32
N PRO A 309 -0.02 -7.14 -2.49
CA PRO A 309 1.38 -7.42 -2.44
C PRO A 309 1.78 -7.84 -3.86
N MET A 310 2.41 -6.92 -4.60
CA MET A 310 2.89 -7.19 -5.97
C MET A 310 3.92 -8.34 -6.02
N HIS A 311 4.31 -8.90 -4.86
CA HIS A 311 5.36 -9.91 -4.79
C HIS A 311 5.26 -11.03 -3.73
N PHE A 312 4.12 -11.28 -3.07
CA PHE A 312 4.07 -12.28 -1.96
C PHE A 312 3.26 -13.56 -2.15
N ASP A 313 2.90 -13.92 -3.38
CA ASP A 313 2.75 -15.34 -3.72
C ASP A 313 3.71 -15.68 -4.85
N SER A 314 4.61 -16.63 -4.58
CA SER A 314 5.71 -17.09 -5.44
C SER A 314 5.28 -17.71 -6.78
N ASN A 315 4.01 -17.52 -7.17
CA ASN A 315 3.41 -18.00 -8.41
C ASN A 315 2.55 -16.96 -9.16
N GLN A 316 2.45 -15.71 -8.72
CA GLN A 316 1.74 -14.67 -9.49
C GLN A 316 2.65 -13.49 -9.81
N VAL A 317 3.24 -13.52 -11.01
CA VAL A 317 3.88 -12.37 -11.66
C VAL A 317 2.78 -11.61 -12.37
N LEU A 318 2.09 -10.68 -11.71
CA LEU A 318 0.99 -9.96 -12.34
C LEU A 318 1.01 -8.47 -12.00
N ASN A 319 1.82 -7.74 -12.78
CA ASN A 319 1.69 -6.29 -12.96
C ASN A 319 0.82 -5.99 -14.20
N GLU A 320 -0.06 -6.90 -14.61
CA GLU A 320 -0.94 -6.76 -15.76
C GLU A 320 -2.40 -6.91 -15.33
N PHE A 321 -3.18 -5.87 -15.58
CA PHE A 321 -4.60 -5.80 -15.26
C PHE A 321 -5.40 -5.61 -16.54
N TRP A 322 -6.46 -6.39 -16.72
CA TRP A 322 -7.39 -6.19 -17.82
C TRP A 322 -8.59 -5.41 -17.27
N VAL A 323 -8.81 -4.21 -17.81
CA VAL A 323 -9.97 -3.38 -17.50
C VAL A 323 -10.84 -3.34 -18.74
N ILE A 324 -11.84 -4.23 -18.76
CA ILE A 324 -12.73 -4.39 -19.90
C ILE A 324 -14.06 -3.70 -19.58
N TYR A 325 -14.51 -2.86 -20.52
CA TYR A 325 -15.83 -2.26 -20.47
C TYR A 325 -16.85 -3.26 -21.01
N THR A 326 -17.57 -3.95 -20.11
CA THR A 326 -18.65 -4.88 -20.47
C THR A 326 -20.01 -4.29 -20.03
N PHE A 327 -21.07 -4.59 -20.80
CA PHE A 327 -22.39 -4.02 -20.58
C PHE A 327 -23.40 -5.16 -20.63
N SER A 328 -24.16 -5.32 -19.55
CA SER A 328 -25.34 -6.20 -19.47
C SER A 328 -26.59 -5.47 -19.94
#